data_AF-A0A4R2KU70-F1
#
_entry.id   AF-A0A4R2KU70-F1
#
_cell.length_a   1.000
_cell.length_b   1.000
_cell.length_c   1.000
_cell.angle_alpha   90.00
_cell.angle_beta   90.00
_cell.angle_gamma   90.00
#
_symmetry.space_group_name_H-M   'P 1'
#
loop_
_entity.id
_entity.type
_entity.pdbx_description
1 polymer ?
#
loop_
_entity_poly.entity_id
_entity_poly.type
_entity_poly.pdbx_seq_one_letter_code
_entity_poly.pdbx_strand_id
1 'polypeptide(L)' 'MTDARPALPPPHPYDELADLSAEELEARCCDNFCRYCVKLLAGQARARREERRRALAAAAGDGR' A
#
# COMPACT_ATOMS: atom_id res chain seq x y z
N MET A 1 -14.38 25.71 -11.60
CA MET A 1 -13.60 24.65 -12.26
C MET A 1 -13.24 23.65 -11.18
N THR A 2 -13.83 22.47 -11.19
CA THR A 2 -13.67 21.47 -10.13
C THR A 2 -12.26 20.91 -10.24
N ASP A 3 -11.42 21.27 -9.27
CA ASP A 3 -10.08 20.73 -9.06
C ASP A 3 -10.23 19.24 -8.72
N ALA A 4 -10.43 18.40 -9.73
CA ALA A 4 -10.45 16.96 -9.60
C ALA A 4 -9.01 16.48 -9.42
N ARG A 5 -8.33 16.95 -8.37
CA ARG A 5 -7.11 16.31 -7.89
C ARG A 5 -7.46 14.85 -7.68
N PRO A 6 -6.76 13.91 -8.34
CA PRO A 6 -7.01 12.50 -8.12
C PRO A 6 -6.89 12.24 -6.63
N ALA A 7 -8.01 11.85 -6.03
CA ALA A 7 -8.09 11.56 -4.62
C ALA A 7 -7.26 10.30 -4.39
N LEU A 8 -6.00 10.50 -4.00
CA LEU A 8 -5.14 9.38 -3.63
C LEU A 8 -5.80 8.66 -2.47
N PRO A 9 -5.86 7.31 -2.51
CA PRO A 9 -6.39 6.56 -1.37
C PRO A 9 -5.62 6.97 -0.11
N PRO A 10 -6.32 7.20 1.01
CA PRO A 10 -5.68 7.59 2.26
C PRO A 10 -4.73 6.49 2.74
N PRO A 11 -3.67 6.85 3.48
CA PRO A 11 -2.72 5.89 4.02
C PRO A 11 -3.44 4.90 4.95
N HIS A 12 -3.21 3.60 4.75
CA HIS A 12 -3.75 2.53 5.57
C HIS A 12 -2.74 2.18 6.68
N PRO A 13 -3.18 1.84 7.91
CA PRO A 13 -2.28 1.51 9.02
C PRO A 13 -1.32 0.33 8.75
N TYR A 14 -1.66 -0.53 7.79
CA TYR A 14 -0.82 -1.67 7.38
C TYR A 14 0.06 -1.38 6.17
N ASP A 15 0.09 -0.14 5.67
CA ASP A 15 0.91 0.18 4.50
C ASP A 15 2.41 0.07 4.80
N GLU A 16 2.82 0.14 6.07
CA GLU A 16 4.19 -0.16 6.52
C GLU A 16 4.61 -1.61 6.24
N LEU A 17 3.66 -2.56 6.23
CA LEU A 17 3.95 -3.97 5.95
C LEU A 17 4.42 -4.19 4.50
N ALA A 18 4.16 -3.24 3.61
CA ALA A 18 4.64 -3.34 2.24
C ALA A 18 6.17 -3.25 2.12
N ASP A 19 6.82 -2.57 3.07
CA ASP A 19 8.27 -2.32 3.07
C ASP A 19 9.08 -3.43 3.74
N LEU A 20 8.40 -4.28 4.52
CA LEU A 20 9.07 -5.34 5.28
C LEU A 20 9.47 -6.50 4.34
N SER A 21 10.67 -7.02 4.62
CA SER A 21 11.18 -8.26 4.04
C SER A 21 10.40 -9.48 4.53
N ALA A 22 10.60 -10.63 3.89
CA ALA A 22 9.94 -11.87 4.30
C ALA A 22 10.29 -12.28 5.73
N GLU A 23 11.55 -12.11 6.16
CA GLU A 23 12.00 -12.42 7.52
C GLU A 23 11.38 -11.47 8.55
N GLU A 24 11.29 -10.18 8.26
CA GLU A 24 10.65 -9.19 9.14
C GLU A 24 9.15 -9.43 9.30
N LEU A 25 8.48 -9.82 8.21
CA LEU A 25 7.06 -10.21 8.23
C LEU A 25 6.84 -11.49 9.05
N GLU A 26 7.80 -12.41 9.04
CA GLU A 26 7.74 -13.63 9.86
C GLU A 26 7.98 -13.33 11.34
N ALA A 27 8.91 -12.44 11.68
CA ALA A 27 9.09 -11.98 13.06
C ALA A 27 7.80 -11.34 13.61
N ARG A 28 7.12 -10.49 12.82
CA ARG A 28 5.84 -9.86 13.20
C ARG A 28 4.69 -10.86 13.39
N CYS A 29 4.77 -12.05 12.79
CA CYS A 29 3.75 -13.08 13.00
C CYS A 29 3.87 -13.77 14.36
N CYS A 30 5.03 -13.70 15.01
CA CYS A 30 5.22 -14.27 16.34
C CYS A 30 4.61 -13.38 17.43
N ASP A 31 4.45 -12.07 17.17
CA ASP A 31 4.05 -11.11 18.20
C ASP A 31 2.55 -10.82 18.26
N ASN A 32 1.85 -10.73 17.12
CA ASN A 32 0.48 -10.18 17.10
C ASN A 32 -0.50 -10.79 16.07
N PHE A 33 -0.03 -11.57 15.09
CA PHE A 33 -0.86 -12.00 13.95
C PHE A 33 -0.49 -13.39 13.42
N CYS A 34 -1.45 -14.12 12.86
CA CYS A 34 -1.13 -15.37 12.18
C CYS A 34 -0.19 -15.16 10.97
N ARG A 35 0.76 -16.08 10.70
CA ARG A 35 1.71 -15.98 9.55
C ARG A 35 1.00 -15.70 8.23
N TYR A 36 -0.16 -16.31 8.02
CA TYR A 36 -0.98 -16.11 6.83
C TYR A 36 -1.57 -14.68 6.77
N CYS A 37 -2.01 -14.16 7.92
CA CYS A 37 -2.61 -12.84 8.07
C CYS A 37 -1.60 -11.74 7.72
N VAL A 38 -0.36 -11.84 8.22
CA VAL A 38 0.70 -10.85 7.94
C VAL A 38 1.06 -10.83 6.45
N LYS A 39 1.21 -12.01 5.83
CA LYS A 39 1.51 -12.11 4.38
C LYS A 39 0.36 -11.57 3.52
N LEU A 40 -0.89 -11.84 3.90
CA LEU A 40 -2.08 -11.29 3.23
C LEU A 40 -2.11 -9.76 3.33
N LEU A 41 -1.95 -9.21 4.53
CA LEU A 41 -1.96 -7.77 4.77
C LEU A 41 -0.81 -7.06 4.06
N ALA A 42 0.39 -7.65 4.04
CA ALA A 42 1.53 -7.14 3.27
C ALA A 42 1.25 -7.14 1.76
N GLY A 43 0.61 -8.20 1.24
CA GLY A 43 0.18 -8.26 -0.16
C GLY A 43 -0.81 -7.15 -0.52
N GLN A 44 -1.82 -6.94 0.33
CA GLN A 44 -2.80 -5.85 0.15
C GLN A 44 -2.14 -4.46 0.23
N ALA A 45 -1.19 -4.28 1.16
CA ALA A 45 -0.43 -3.04 1.29
C ALA A 45 0.39 -2.73 0.03
N ARG A 46 1.05 -3.74 -0.56
CA ARG A 46 1.79 -3.59 -1.83
C ARG A 46 0.85 -3.23 -2.98
N ALA A 47 -0.30 -3.90 -3.09
CA ALA A 47 -1.28 -3.62 -4.14
C ALA A 47 -1.82 -2.17 -4.06
N ARG A 48 -2.17 -1.69 -2.87
CA ARG A 48 -2.62 -0.29 -2.66
C ARG A 48 -1.55 0.72 -3.04
N ARG A 49 -0.27 0.46 -2.72
CA ARG A 49 0.83 1.34 -3.12
C ARG A 49 1.01 1.40 -4.61
N GLU A 50 0.87 0.27 -5.29
CA GLU A 50 0.93 0.22 -6.75
C GLU A 50 -0.23 0.99 -7.37
N GLU A 51 -1.45 0.81 -6.86
CA GLU A 51 -2.62 1.60 -7.27
C GLU A 51 -2.40 3.10 -7.06
N ARG A 52 -1.87 3.50 -5.90
CA ARG A 52 -1.53 4.90 -5.60
C ARG A 52 -0.46 5.44 -6.55
N ARG A 53 0.54 4.63 -6.91
CA ARG A 53 1.58 4.99 -7.89
C ARG A 53 1.00 5.17 -9.28
N ARG A 54 0.09 4.28 -9.71
CA ARG A 54 -0.61 4.38 -10.99
C ARG A 54 -1.50 5.61 -11.05
N ALA A 55 -2.26 5.89 -9.98
CA ALA A 55 -3.08 7.09 -9.87
C ALA A 55 -2.25 8.38 -9.95
N LEU A 56 -1.09 8.42 -9.26
CA LEU A 56 -0.13 9.53 -9.35
C LEU A 56 0.44 9.72 -10.77
N ALA A 57 0.79 8.62 -11.45
CA ALA A 57 1.32 8.67 -12.81
C ALA A 57 0.26 9.15 -13.82
N ALA A 58 -0.99 8.70 -13.68
CA ALA A 58 -2.12 9.17 -14.49
C ALA A 58 -2.37 10.67 -14.26
N ALA A 59 -2.34 11.12 -13.00
CA ALA A 59 -2.46 12.53 -12.64
C ALA A 59 -1.39 13.43 -13.27
N ALA A 60 -0.15 12.93 -13.36
CA ALA A 60 0.96 13.66 -13.93
C ALA A 60 0.95 13.68 -15.47
N GLY A 61 0.26 12.72 -16.10
CA GLY A 61 0.13 12.62 -17.56
C GLY A 61 -1.02 13.45 -18.16
N ASP A 62 -2.04 13.79 -17.38
CA ASP A 62 -3.27 14.48 -17.80
C ASP A 62 -3.13 16.02 -17.90
N GLY A 63 -1.90 16.51 -18.09
CA GLY A 63 -1.57 17.95 -18.11
C GLY A 63 -0.86 18.42 -19.38
N ARG A 64 -0.89 17.64 -20.47
CA ARG A 64 -0.27 18.00 -21.77
C ARG A 64 -1.29 18.28 -22.85
#